data_AF-A0A2V6MT48-F1
#
_entry.id   AF-A0A2V6MT48-F1
#
_cell.length_a   1.000
_cell.length_b   1.000
_cell.length_c   1.000
_cell.angle_alpha   90.00
_cell.angle_beta   90.00
_cell.angle_gamma   90.00
#
_symmetry.space_group_name_H-M   'P 1'
#
loop_
_entity.id
_entity.type
_entity.pdbx_description
1 polymer ?
#
loop_
_entity_poly.entity_id
_entity_poly.type
_entity_poly.pdbx_seq_one_letter_code
_entity_poly.pdbx_strand_id
1 'polypeptide(L)'
;MIVRVTRKPRRKRIVILGGGFGGVYAAIHLEKLMARETTAEICLVSRDNFFLFTPMLHEIAASDLEITNIVNPLRKLLRKVDVLVGDVNQIDLRTKRVLISRGYRKPLQKLDYDHLV
;
A
#
# COMPACT_ATOMS: atom_id res chain seq x y z
N MET A 1 2.16 -38.67 -24.97
CA MET A 1 2.22 -37.23 -25.31
C MET A 1 1.78 -36.44 -24.09
N ILE A 2 2.71 -35.84 -23.34
CA ILE A 2 2.38 -35.08 -22.12
C ILE A 2 2.17 -33.62 -22.51
N VAL A 3 0.93 -33.15 -22.46
CA VAL A 3 0.60 -31.73 -22.66
C VAL A 3 1.03 -30.98 -21.40
N ARG A 4 2.13 -30.22 -21.49
CA ARG A 4 2.53 -29.27 -20.45
C ARG A 4 1.54 -28.12 -20.44
N VAL A 5 0.68 -28.07 -19.43
CA VAL A 5 -0.08 -26.84 -19.10
C VAL A 5 0.91 -25.83 -18.57
N THR A 6 1.32 -24.87 -19.40
CA THR A 6 2.15 -23.75 -18.97
C THR A 6 1.32 -22.87 -18.03
N ARG A 7 1.54 -23.02 -16.71
CA ARG A 7 0.97 -22.10 -15.71
C ARG A 7 1.45 -20.69 -16.05
N LYS A 8 0.52 -19.81 -16.43
CA LYS A 8 0.78 -18.38 -16.56
C LYS A 8 1.41 -17.91 -15.24
N PRO A 9 2.62 -17.32 -15.23
CA PRO A 9 3.24 -16.90 -13.98
C PRO A 9 2.33 -15.86 -13.32
N ARG A 10 1.93 -16.13 -12.07
CA ARG A 10 1.14 -15.17 -11.28
C ARG A 10 2.05 -13.97 -10.99
N ARG A 11 1.54 -12.74 -11.17
CA ARG A 11 2.31 -11.54 -10.85
C ARG A 11 2.72 -11.61 -9.38
N LYS A 12 3.99 -11.34 -9.09
CA LYS A 12 4.48 -11.26 -7.71
C LYS A 12 3.72 -10.16 -6.99
N ARG A 13 3.30 -10.38 -5.75
CA ARG A 13 2.58 -9.38 -4.96
C ARG A 13 3.50 -8.77 -3.92
N ILE A 14 3.75 -7.47 -4.05
CA ILE A 14 4.47 -6.66 -3.07
C ILE A 14 3.42 -5.93 -2.23
N VAL A 15 3.41 -6.19 -0.93
CA VAL A 15 2.53 -5.48 0.01
C VAL A 15 3.35 -4.51 0.84
N ILE A 16 2.92 -3.27 0.89
CA ILE A 16 3.52 -2.19 1.67
C ILE A 16 2.54 -1.83 2.79
N LEU A 17 2.99 -1.86 4.04
CA LEU A 17 2.16 -1.55 5.20
C LEU A 17 2.46 -0.13 5.72
N GLY A 18 1.51 0.77 5.53
CA GLY A 18 1.53 2.14 6.02
C GLY A 18 1.62 3.19 4.89
N GLY A 19 0.76 4.20 4.95
CA GLY A 19 0.73 5.35 4.03
C GLY A 19 1.54 6.57 4.50
N GLY A 20 2.53 6.38 5.37
CA GLY A 20 3.45 7.45 5.83
C GLY A 20 4.62 7.65 4.87
N PHE A 21 5.67 8.37 5.30
CA PHE A 21 6.86 8.64 4.50
C PHE A 21 7.50 7.38 3.90
N GLY A 22 7.87 6.42 4.76
CA GLY A 22 8.55 5.21 4.30
C GLY A 22 7.74 4.44 3.24
N GLY A 23 6.46 4.16 3.53
CA GLY A 23 5.62 3.39 2.62
C GLY A 23 5.28 4.11 1.32
N VAL A 24 4.97 5.41 1.36
CA VAL A 24 4.66 6.20 0.16
C VAL A 24 5.88 6.34 -0.74
N TYR A 25 7.04 6.70 -0.20
CA TYR A 25 8.25 6.84 -1.01
C TYR A 25 8.76 5.49 -1.54
N ALA A 26 8.64 4.41 -0.75
CA ALA A 26 8.90 3.06 -1.24
C ALA A 26 7.97 2.69 -2.40
N ALA A 27 6.66 2.97 -2.28
CA ALA A 27 5.69 2.73 -3.32
C ALA A 27 5.98 3.53 -4.60
N ILE A 28 6.31 4.82 -4.48
CA ILE A 28 6.71 5.68 -5.62
C ILE A 28 7.96 5.12 -6.31
N HIS A 29 8.95 4.70 -5.53
CA HIS A 29 10.20 4.18 -6.09
C HIS A 29 9.97 2.84 -6.81
N LEU A 30 9.24 1.92 -6.19
CA LEU A 30 8.88 0.64 -6.79
C LEU A 30 8.01 0.83 -8.04
N GLU A 31 7.02 1.72 -8.02
CA GLU A 31 6.20 2.06 -9.18
C GLU A 31 7.06 2.53 -10.38
N LYS A 32 8.09 3.36 -10.12
CA LYS A 32 9.01 3.82 -11.16
C LYS A 32 9.89 2.70 -11.70
N LEU A 33 10.47 1.87 -10.83
CA LEU A 33 11.31 0.74 -11.23
C LEU A 33 10.52 -0.28 -12.06
N MET A 34 9.27 -0.53 -11.68
CA MET A 34 8.40 -1.50 -12.32
C MET A 34 7.55 -0.91 -13.44
N ALA A 35 7.75 0.35 -13.82
CA ALA A 35 6.91 1.05 -14.78
C ALA A 35 6.84 0.36 -16.16
N ARG A 36 7.86 -0.43 -16.51
CA ARG A 36 8.01 -1.18 -17.77
C ARG A 36 7.81 -2.69 -17.61
N GLU A 37 7.61 -3.20 -16.40
CA GLU A 37 7.46 -4.63 -16.12
C GLU A 37 6.05 -4.94 -15.60
N THR A 38 5.43 -6.00 -16.11
CA THR A 38 4.11 -6.47 -15.65
C THR A 38 4.22 -7.68 -14.71
N THR A 39 5.42 -7.95 -14.21
CA THR A 39 5.79 -9.15 -13.45
C THR A 39 5.38 -9.08 -11.98
N ALA A 40 5.07 -7.88 -11.46
CA ALA A 40 4.56 -7.72 -10.10
C ALA A 40 3.41 -6.71 -10.02
N GLU A 41 2.65 -6.81 -8.92
CA GLU A 41 1.62 -5.88 -8.48
C GLU A 41 2.00 -5.35 -7.10
N ILE A 42 1.82 -4.05 -6.90
CA ILE A 42 2.15 -3.37 -5.64
C ILE A 42 0.83 -2.98 -4.98
N CYS A 43 0.67 -3.33 -3.71
CA CYS A 43 -0.46 -2.93 -2.90
C CYS A 43 0.03 -2.21 -1.65
N LEU A 44 -0.47 -1.00 -1.40
CA LEU A 44 -0.22 -0.25 -0.18
C LEU A 44 -1.46 -0.29 0.71
N VAL A 45 -1.30 -0.80 1.93
CA VAL A 45 -2.35 -0.80 2.95
C VAL A 45 -2.11 0.37 3.89
N SER A 46 -3.09 1.23 4.10
CA SER A 46 -2.98 2.37 5.01
C SER A 46 -4.29 2.57 5.76
N ARG A 47 -4.22 3.04 7.01
CA ARG A 47 -5.41 3.40 7.79
C ARG A 47 -6.16 4.56 7.14
N ASP A 48 -5.41 5.54 6.65
CA ASP A 48 -5.93 6.73 5.98
C ASP A 48 -5.80 6.62 4.46
N ASN A 49 -6.67 7.32 3.72
CA ASN A 49 -6.64 7.40 2.26
C ASN A 49 -5.75 8.53 1.73
N PHE A 50 -5.03 9.24 2.60
CA PHE A 50 -4.12 10.33 2.28
C PHE A 50 -2.75 10.13 2.96
N PHE A 51 -1.73 10.68 2.34
CA PHE A 51 -0.42 10.93 2.94
C PHE A 51 -0.48 12.25 3.71
N LEU A 52 0.06 12.26 4.92
CA LEU A 52 0.17 13.44 5.78
C LEU A 52 1.64 13.87 5.89
N PHE A 53 1.95 15.11 5.53
CA PHE A 53 3.27 15.69 5.74
C PHE A 53 3.40 16.17 7.19
N THR A 54 3.64 15.22 8.09
CA THR A 54 3.71 15.46 9.54
C THR A 54 4.70 16.55 9.99
N PRO A 55 5.82 16.85 9.29
CA PRO A 55 6.71 17.94 9.69
C PRO A 55 6.04 19.32 9.78
N MET A 56 4.99 19.57 8.99
CA MET A 56 4.27 20.87 8.95
C MET A 56 2.98 20.87 9.81
N LEU A 57 2.78 19.87 10.69
CA LEU A 57 1.58 19.84 11.54
C LEU A 57 1.50 21.01 12.52
N HIS A 58 2.65 21.53 12.96
CA HIS A 58 2.71 22.66 13.88
C HIS A 58 2.19 23.96 13.24
N GLU A 59 2.45 24.18 11.95
CA GLU A 59 1.92 25.30 11.17
C GLU A 59 0.38 25.26 11.08
N ILE A 60 -0.21 24.06 10.96
CA ILE A 60 -1.67 23.90 11.05
C ILE A 60 -2.18 24.27 12.44
N ALA A 61 -1.51 23.80 13.49
CA ALA A 61 -1.89 24.10 14.87
C ALA A 61 -1.78 25.60 15.19
N ALA A 62 -0.81 26.28 14.59
CA ALA A 62 -0.63 27.73 14.67
C ALA A 62 -1.62 28.52 13.80
N SER A 63 -2.38 27.84 12.93
CA SER A 63 -3.25 28.43 11.91
C SER A 63 -2.51 29.22 10.81
N ASP A 64 -1.21 28.92 10.61
CA ASP A 64 -0.38 29.51 9.56
C ASP A 64 -0.59 28.81 8.21
N LEU A 65 -1.06 27.56 8.20
CA LEU A 65 -1.38 26.78 7.01
C LEU A 65 -2.76 26.10 7.07
N GLU A 66 -3.33 25.80 5.92
CA GLU A 66 -4.54 24.97 5.81
C GLU A 66 -4.21 23.48 5.74
N ILE A 67 -5.10 22.62 6.25
CA ILE A 67 -4.93 21.16 6.24
C ILE A 67 -4.66 20.64 4.82
N THR A 68 -5.34 21.23 3.84
CA THR A 68 -5.22 20.89 2.41
C THR A 68 -3.81 21.09 1.87
N ASN A 69 -2.98 21.92 2.52
CA ASN A 69 -1.59 22.15 2.12
C ASN A 69 -0.65 21.00 2.53
N ILE A 70 -1.03 20.19 3.53
CA ILE A 70 -0.15 19.14 4.08
C ILE A 70 -0.69 17.72 3.88
N VAL A 71 -1.85 17.56 3.24
CA VAL A 71 -2.45 16.26 2.92
C VAL A 71 -2.46 16.00 1.41
N ASN A 72 -2.17 14.76 1.01
CA ASN A 72 -2.20 14.35 -0.39
C ASN A 72 -2.92 13.01 -0.54
N PRO A 73 -4.01 12.91 -1.33
CA PRO A 73 -4.69 11.65 -1.55
C PRO A 73 -3.73 10.57 -2.09
N LEU A 74 -3.65 9.42 -1.43
CA LEU A 74 -2.69 8.36 -1.80
C LEU A 74 -2.91 7.87 -3.23
N ARG A 75 -4.17 7.75 -3.67
CA ARG A 75 -4.53 7.34 -5.04
C ARG A 75 -4.12 8.36 -6.11
N LYS A 76 -3.92 9.63 -5.73
CA LYS A 76 -3.42 10.67 -6.65
C LYS A 76 -1.90 10.60 -6.78
N LEU A 77 -1.21 10.31 -5.68
CA LEU A 77 0.24 10.12 -5.63
C LEU A 77 0.70 8.84 -6.32
N LEU A 78 -0.03 7.74 -6.11
CA LEU A 78 0.34 6.39 -6.54
C LEU A 78 -0.62 5.89 -7.63
N ARG A 79 -0.21 5.94 -8.89
CA ARG A 79 -1.11 5.70 -10.03
C ARG A 79 -1.19 4.23 -10.44
N LYS A 80 -0.12 3.47 -10.23
CA LYS A 80 0.00 2.04 -10.54
C LYS A 80 0.09 1.15 -9.30
N VAL A 81 -0.25 1.69 -8.12
CA VAL A 81 -0.26 0.96 -6.84
C VAL A 81 -1.69 0.84 -6.34
N ASP A 82 -2.09 -0.37 -5.96
CA ASP A 82 -3.38 -0.62 -5.34
C ASP A 82 -3.40 -0.11 -3.91
N VAL A 83 -4.13 0.97 -3.65
CA VAL A 83 -4.31 1.51 -2.30
C VAL A 83 -5.50 0.87 -1.61
N LEU A 84 -5.24 0.11 -0.55
CA LEU A 84 -6.24 -0.46 0.36
C LEU A 84 -6.30 0.36 1.64
N VAL A 85 -7.50 0.85 1.96
CA VAL A 85 -7.76 1.58 3.20
C VAL A 85 -8.27 0.60 4.25
N GLY A 86 -7.56 0.50 5.37
CA GLY A 86 -7.87 -0.38 6.50
C GLY A 86 -6.72 -0.50 7.50
N ASP A 87 -7.03 -1.01 8.69
CA ASP A 87 -6.05 -1.32 9.72
C ASP A 87 -5.39 -2.66 9.42
N VAL A 88 -4.09 -2.75 9.72
CA VAL A 88 -3.37 -4.02 9.75
C VAL A 88 -3.49 -4.59 11.16
N ASN A 89 -4.11 -5.77 11.28
CA ASN A 89 -4.36 -6.39 12.58
C ASN A 89 -3.32 -7.46 12.92
N GLN A 90 -2.81 -8.18 11.91
CA GLN A 90 -1.87 -9.27 12.12
C GLN A 90 -0.99 -9.49 10.88
N ILE A 91 0.26 -9.87 11.10
CA ILE A 91 1.21 -10.27 10.06
C ILE A 91 1.66 -11.70 10.37
N ASP A 92 1.45 -12.62 9.44
CA ASP A 92 1.94 -14.00 9.49
C ASP A 92 3.07 -14.17 8.45
N LEU A 93 4.31 -14.16 8.94
CA LEU A 93 5.50 -14.32 8.11
C LEU A 93 5.70 -15.76 7.60
N ARG A 94 5.16 -16.76 8.33
CA ARG A 94 5.31 -18.18 7.97
C ARG A 94 4.43 -18.51 6.77
N THR A 95 3.19 -18.03 6.77
CA THR A 95 2.25 -18.25 5.67
C THR A 95 2.23 -17.11 4.64
N LYS A 96 3.04 -16.07 4.87
CA LYS A 96 3.14 -14.84 4.06
C LYS A 96 1.79 -14.16 3.84
N ARG A 97 1.12 -13.83 4.94
CA ARG A 97 -0.21 -13.21 4.95
C ARG A 97 -0.31 -12.04 5.91
N VAL A 98 -1.16 -11.09 5.55
CA VAL A 98 -1.58 -9.98 6.42
C VAL A 98 -3.09 -10.08 6.63
N LEU A 99 -3.55 -9.89 7.87
CA LEU A 99 -4.96 -9.71 8.19
C LEU A 99 -5.26 -8.22 8.31
N ILE A 100 -6.26 -7.75 7.56
CA ILE A 100 -6.67 -6.35 7.55
C ILE A 100 -8.16 -6.20 7.88
N SER A 101 -8.53 -5.13 8.58
CA SER A 101 -9.92 -4.74 8.83
C SER A 101 -10.27 -3.48 8.05
N ARG A 102 -11.37 -3.51 7.29
CA ARG A 102 -11.79 -2.39 6.43
C ARG A 102 -12.98 -1.65 7.04
N GLY A 103 -12.73 -0.89 8.09
CA GLY A 103 -13.74 -0.13 8.82
C GLY A 103 -14.49 -0.97 9.87
N TYR A 104 -15.38 -0.30 10.61
CA TYR A 104 -16.03 -0.87 11.78
C TYR A 104 -16.95 -2.07 11.41
N ARG A 105 -16.82 -3.19 12.14
CA ARG A 105 -17.59 -4.45 12.00
C ARG A 105 -17.43 -5.22 10.67
N LYS A 106 -16.44 -4.91 9.83
CA LYS A 106 -16.14 -5.79 8.68
C LYS A 106 -15.27 -6.98 9.12
N PRO A 107 -15.50 -8.18 8.56
CA PRO A 107 -14.64 -9.32 8.84
C PRO A 107 -13.20 -9.04 8.41
N LEU A 108 -12.25 -9.66 9.12
CA LEU A 108 -10.84 -9.61 8.74
C LEU A 108 -10.65 -10.19 7.34
N GLN A 109 -10.06 -9.40 6.47
CA GLN A 109 -9.68 -9.82 5.13
C GLN A 109 -8.24 -10.33 5.14
N LYS A 110 -8.02 -11.47 4.50
CA LYS A 110 -6.68 -12.05 4.29
C LYS A 110 -6.06 -11.45 3.04
N LEU A 111 -4.82 -11.02 3.14
CA LEU A 111 -4.00 -10.52 2.04
C LEU A 111 -2.69 -11.31 1.98
N ASP A 112 -2.57 -12.22 1.02
CA ASP A 112 -1.31 -12.93 0.74
C ASP A 112 -0.27 -11.98 0.13
N TYR A 113 1.01 -12.25 0.31
CA TYR A 113 2.10 -11.50 -0.31
C TYR A 113 3.29 -12.40 -0.69
N ASP A 114 4.08 -11.95 -1.66
CA ASP A 114 5.39 -12.54 -1.98
C ASP A 114 6.52 -11.79 -1.26
N HIS A 115 6.40 -10.46 -1.21
CA HIS A 115 7.28 -9.54 -0.50
C HIS A 115 6.47 -8.57 0.37
N LEU A 116 6.99 -8.26 1.55
CA LEU A 116 6.39 -7.33 2.52
C LEU A 116 7.38 -6.19 2.80
N VAL A 117 6.88 -4.96 2.81
CA VAL A 117 7.59 -3.73 3.18
C VAL A 117 6.87 -3.09 4.36
#